data_AF-A0AB73ILA8-F1
#
_entry.id   AF-A0AB73ILA8-F1
#
_cell.length_a   1.000
_cell.length_b   1.000
_cell.length_c   1.000
_cell.angle_alpha   90.00
_cell.angle_beta   90.00
_cell.angle_gamma   90.00
#
_symmetry.space_group_name_H-M   'P 1'
#
loop_
_entity.id
_entity.type
_entity.pdbx_description
1 polymer ?
#
loop_
_entity_poly.entity_id
_entity_poly.type
_entity_poly.pdbx_seq_one_letter_code
_entity_poly.pdbx_strand_id
1 'polypeptide(L)' 'MTPETALNELPAGLVIFSTDGKAQFGWQSPETGAFRAEDDGHVIANAVGAVAWHAGILH' A
#
# COMPACT_ATOMS: atom_id res chain seq x y z
N MET A 1 -13.67 29.42 -4.78
CA MET A 1 -13.36 28.14 -5.44
C MET A 1 -12.73 27.27 -4.36
N THR A 2 -13.54 26.49 -3.66
CA THR A 2 -13.10 25.68 -2.51
C THR A 2 -12.46 24.39 -3.03
N PRO A 3 -11.30 23.95 -2.52
CA PRO A 3 -10.77 22.63 -2.85
C PRO A 3 -11.35 21.61 -1.86
N GLU A 4 -12.66 21.37 -1.93
CA GLU A 4 -13.34 20.35 -1.10
C GLU A 4 -13.46 19.02 -1.85
N THR A 5 -12.50 18.73 -2.72
CA THR A 5 -12.40 17.43 -3.41
C THR A 5 -10.95 17.01 -3.58
N ALA A 6 -10.14 17.18 -2.53
CA ALA A 6 -9.21 16.12 -2.18
C ALA A 6 -10.08 15.00 -1.59
N LEU A 7 -10.85 14.34 -2.47
CA LEU A 7 -11.38 13.02 -2.17
C LEU A 7 -10.22 12.26 -1.57
N ASN A 8 -10.45 11.78 -0.36
CA ASN A 8 -9.67 10.81 0.38
C ASN A 8 -9.34 9.64 -0.57
N GLU A 9 -8.39 9.85 -1.49
CA GLU A 9 -7.74 8.80 -2.27
C GLU A 9 -7.03 8.01 -1.20
N LEU A 10 -7.74 7.00 -0.67
CA LEU A 10 -7.15 5.96 0.15
C LEU A 10 -5.85 5.60 -0.56
N PRO A 11 -4.70 5.64 0.13
CA PRO A 11 -3.42 5.42 -0.51
C PRO A 11 -3.55 4.16 -1.36
N ALA A 12 -3.27 4.29 -2.67
CA ALA A 12 -3.41 3.18 -3.61
C ALA A 12 -2.77 1.94 -2.98
N GLY A 13 -3.53 0.84 -2.91
CA GLY A 13 -3.03 -0.40 -2.31
C GLY A 13 -1.65 -0.72 -2.90
N LEU A 14 -0.66 -0.98 -2.06
CA LEU A 14 0.68 -1.29 -2.51
C LEU A 14 0.79 -2.79 -2.75
N VAL A 15 1.41 -3.18 -3.86
CA VAL A 15 1.99 -4.52 -3.96
C VAL A 15 3.40 -4.45 -3.38
N ILE A 16 3.60 -5.08 -2.23
CA ILE A 16 4.87 -5.10 -1.50
C ILE A 16 5.57 -6.43 -1.77
N PHE A 17 6.83 -6.35 -2.20
CA PHE A 17 7.70 -7.49 -2.47
C PHE A 17 8.62 -7.73 -1.29
N SER A 18 8.78 -8.98 -0.90
CA SER A 18 9.65 -9.38 0.20
C SER A 18 10.84 -10.23 -0.26
N THR A 19 11.90 -10.29 0.56
CA THR A 19 13.12 -11.06 0.25
C THR A 19 12.88 -12.56 0.06
N ASP A 20 11.75 -13.08 0.57
CA ASP A 20 11.34 -14.48 0.39
C ASP A 20 10.64 -14.73 -0.95
N GLY A 21 10.59 -13.73 -1.84
CA GLY A 21 10.02 -13.83 -3.18
C GLY A 21 8.49 -13.74 -3.22
N LYS A 22 7.83 -13.39 -2.11
CA LYS A 22 6.38 -13.21 -2.05
C LYS A 22 5.98 -11.77 -2.37
N ALA A 23 4.73 -11.63 -2.80
CA ALA A 23 4.07 -10.35 -2.98
C ALA A 23 2.77 -10.33 -2.17
N GLN A 24 2.48 -9.21 -1.51
CA GLN A 24 1.30 -9.03 -0.67
C GLN A 24 0.73 -7.62 -0.87
N PHE A 25 -0.58 -7.47 -0.67
CA PHE A 25 -1.21 -6.16 -0.61
C PHE A 25 -0.97 -5.51 0.76
N GLY A 26 -0.79 -4.20 0.76
CA GLY A 26 -0.54 -3.45 1.97
C GLY A 26 -0.43 -1.95 1.74
N TRP A 27 0.10 -1.28 2.76
CA TRP A 27 0.25 0.17 2.77
C TRP A 27 1.55 0.56 3.49
N GLN A 28 2.01 1.78 3.22
CA GLN A 28 3.17 2.34 3.92
C GLN A 28 2.69 3.27 5.03
N SER A 29 3.15 3.03 6.26
CA SER A 29 2.84 3.88 7.40
C SER A 29 3.48 5.26 7.21
N PRO A 30 2.72 6.36 7.23
CA PRO A 30 3.28 7.70 7.05
C PRO A 30 4.15 8.13 8.24
N GLU A 31 3.91 7.56 9.42
CA GLU A 31 4.61 7.88 10.66
C GLU A 31 5.97 7.18 10.75
N THR A 32 6.04 5.93 10.29
CA THR A 32 7.20 5.06 10.49
C THR A 32 7.93 4.69 9.19
N GLY A 33 7.30 4.94 8.04
CA GLY A 33 7.75 4.47 6.73
C GLY A 33 7.66 2.95 6.54
N ALA A 34 7.20 2.20 7.54
CA ALA A 34 7.13 0.74 7.50
C ALA A 34 5.99 0.26 6.57
N PHE A 35 6.26 -0.81 5.84
CA PHE A 35 5.24 -1.53 5.07
C PHE A 35 4.42 -2.44 5.97
N ARG A 36 3.10 -2.38 5.86
CA ARG A 36 2.15 -3.18 6.64
C ARG A 36 1.21 -3.93 5.72
N ALA A 37 0.93 -5.18 6.06
CA ALA A 37 -0.02 -6.01 5.31
C ALA A 37 -1.44 -5.45 5.42
N GLU A 38 -2.20 -5.54 4.35
CA GLU A 38 -3.59 -5.08 4.31
C GLU A 38 -4.52 -6.02 5.10
N ASP A 39 -4.21 -7.31 5.13
CA ASP A 39 -5.03 -8.35 5.75
C ASP A 39 -5.09 -8.24 7.28
N ASP A 40 -3.95 -7.99 7.93
CA ASP A 40 -3.82 -8.02 9.40
C ASP A 40 -3.12 -6.79 10.00
N GLY A 41 -2.59 -5.87 9.19
CA GLY A 41 -1.87 -4.68 9.64
C GLY A 41 -0.48 -4.94 10.23
N HIS A 42 0.00 -6.19 10.25
CA HIS A 42 1.33 -6.53 10.74
C HIS A 42 2.42 -5.99 9.80
N VAL A 43 3.60 -5.71 10.37
CA VAL A 43 4.73 -5.16 9.62
C VAL A 43 5.35 -6.24 8.74
N ILE A 44 5.57 -5.92 7.47
CA ILE A 44 6.30 -6.76 6.53
C ILE A 44 7.79 -6.45 6.67
N ALA A 45 8.45 -7.08 7.64
CA ALA A 45 9.81 -6.74 8.05
C ALA A 45 10.89 -6.97 6.98
N ASN A 46 10.61 -7.84 6.00
CA ASN A 46 11.54 -8.21 4.94
C ASN A 46 11.15 -7.64 3.57
N ALA A 47 10.40 -6.54 3.56
CA ALA A 47 10.06 -5.82 2.34
C ALA A 47 11.32 -5.27 1.65
N VAL A 48 11.45 -5.51 0.34
CA VAL A 48 12.54 -5.01 -0.51
C VAL A 48 12.09 -3.90 -1.46
N GLY A 49 10.78 -3.74 -1.63
CA GLY A 49 10.21 -2.70 -2.48
C GLY A 49 8.70 -2.79 -2.54
N ALA A 50 8.07 -1.73 -3.05
CA ALA A 50 6.64 -1.67 -3.25
C ALA A 50 6.30 -0.88 -4.51
N VAL A 51 5.18 -1.22 -5.14
CA VAL A 51 4.62 -0.48 -6.28
C VAL A 51 3.14 -0.21 -6.03
N ALA A 52 2.65 0.95 -6.46
CA ALA A 52 1.24 1.27 -6.39
C ALA A 52 0.43 0.35 -7.30
N TRP A 53 -0.55 -0.35 -6.74
CA TRP A 53 -1.49 -1.16 -7.49
C TRP A 53 -2.52 -0.26 -8.17
N HIS A 54 -2.79 -0.57 -9.44
CA HIS A 54 -3.81 0.08 -10.23
C HIS A 54 -4.68 -0.99 -10.87
N ALA A 55 -5.97 -1.05 -10.49
CA ALA A 55 -6.92 -1.92 -11.14
C ALA A 55 -7.16 -1.46 -12.58
N GLY A 56 -6.87 -2.32 -13.56
CA GLY A 56 -7.22 -2.04 -14.96
C GLY A 56 -8.72 -2.12 -15.23
N ILE A 57 -9.45 -2.89 -14.42
CA ILE A 57 -10.91 -3.05 -14.46
C ILE A 57 -11.42 -3.14 -13.02
N LEU A 58 -12.39 -2.31 -12.68
CA LEU A 58 -13.18 -2.41 -11.45
C LEU A 58 -14.50 -3.12 -11.82
N HIS A 59 -14.88 -4.16 -11.07
CA HIS A 59 -16.15 -4.88 -11.24
C HIS A 59 -17.14 -4.43 -10.16
#